data_AF-A0A7J3RAZ6-F1
#
_entry.id   AF-A0A7J3RAZ6-F1
#
_cell.length_a   1.000
_cell.length_b   1.000
_cell.length_c   1.000
_cell.angle_alpha   90.00
_cell.angle_beta   90.00
_cell.angle_gamma   90.00
#
_symmetry.space_group_name_H-M   'P 1'
#
loop_
_entity.id
_entity.type
_entity.pdbx_description
1 polymer ?
#
loop_
_entity_poly.entity_id
_entity_poly.type
_entity_poly.pdbx_seq_one_letter_code
_entity_poly.pdbx_strand_id
1 'polypeptide(L)' 'MRLLMFLMIFLFIGAFFIISNENLKMNSKENILYFFKEYSTWINKLFNNTKVVVGYVIKMYWLP' A
#
# COMPACT_ATOMS: atom_id res chain seq x y z
N MET A 1 0.70 19.21 -5.98
CA MET A 1 -0.71 18.91 -5.60
C MET A 1 -1.29 17.70 -6.33
N ARG A 2 -1.27 17.64 -7.67
CA ARG A 2 -1.88 16.52 -8.44
C ARG A 2 -1.33 15.15 -8.07
N LEU A 3 -0.01 14.98 -8.07
CA LEU A 3 0.64 13.70 -7.72
C LEU A 3 0.30 13.26 -6.28
N LEU A 4 0.27 14.21 -5.35
CA LEU A 4 -0.03 13.95 -3.95
C LEU A 4 -1.49 13.51 -3.76
N MET A 5 -2.42 14.09 -4.52
CA MET A 5 -3.80 13.61 -4.58
C MET A 5 -3.91 12.18 -5.14
N PHE A 6 -3.21 11.87 -6.23
CA PHE A 6 -3.20 10.49 -6.76
C PHE A 6 -2.67 9.51 -5.72
N LEU A 7 -1.61 9.87 -5.00
CA LEU A 7 -1.03 9.03 -3.96
C LEU A 7 -2.02 8.83 -2.80
N MET A 8 -2.72 9.88 -2.37
CA MET A 8 -3.77 9.75 -1.36
C MET A 8 -4.94 8.86 -1.83
N ILE A 9 -5.43 9.06 -3.05
CA ILE A 9 -6.51 8.23 -3.62
C ILE A 9 -6.08 6.77 -3.67
N PHE A 10 -4.87 6.49 -4.12
CA PHE A 10 -4.32 5.14 -4.15
C PHE A 10 -4.25 4.50 -2.76
N LEU A 11 -3.77 5.23 -1.76
CA LEU A 11 -3.73 4.75 -0.37
C LEU A 11 -5.13 4.50 0.20
N PHE A 12 -6.09 5.37 -0.08
CA PHE A 12 -7.48 5.16 0.34
C PHE A 12 -8.10 3.95 -0.32
N ILE A 13 -7.88 3.73 -1.62
CA ILE A 13 -8.35 2.52 -2.31
C ILE A 13 -7.76 1.28 -1.66
N GLY A 14 -6.46 1.28 -1.34
CA GLY A 14 -5.83 0.17 -0.61
C GLY A 14 -6.46 -0.09 0.75
N ALA A 15 -6.75 0.98 1.51
CA ALA A 15 -7.46 0.86 2.79
C ALA A 15 -8.85 0.25 2.58
N PHE A 16 -9.67 0.80 1.69
CA PHE A 16 -11.02 0.29 1.40
C PHE A 16 -11.01 -1.16 0.92
N PHE A 17 -10.01 -1.54 0.12
CA PHE A 17 -9.86 -2.91 -0.36
C PHE A 17 -9.67 -3.90 0.80
N ILE A 18 -8.78 -3.60 1.75
CA ILE A 18 -8.55 -4.46 2.92
C ILE A 18 -9.81 -4.54 3.79
N ILE A 19 -10.47 -3.41 4.03
CA ILE A 19 -11.70 -3.35 4.84
C ILE A 19 -12.81 -4.20 4.21
N SER A 20 -12.98 -4.08 2.90
CA SER A 20 -14.02 -4.79 2.16
C SER A 20 -13.72 -6.28 2.02
N ASN A 21 -12.46 -6.66 1.78
CA ASN A 21 -12.08 -8.06 1.58
C ASN A 21 -12.25 -8.88 2.86
N GLU A 22 -11.82 -8.30 3.99
CA GLU A 22 -11.86 -8.96 5.30
C GLU A 22 -13.17 -8.69 6.07
N ASN A 23 -14.14 -8.01 5.44
CA ASN A 23 -15.42 -7.61 6.03
C ASN A 23 -15.29 -6.96 7.43
N LEU A 24 -14.28 -6.09 7.59
CA LEU A 24 -13.92 -5.52 8.88
C LEU A 24 -14.95 -4.48 9.32
N LYS A 25 -15.69 -4.80 10.38
CA LYS A 25 -16.54 -3.83 11.06
C LYS A 25 -15.66 -2.93 11.95
N MET A 26 -15.47 -1.69 11.54
CA MET A 26 -14.61 -0.70 12.22
C MET A 26 -15.13 -0.18 13.56
N ASN A 27 -16.18 -0.80 14.10
CA ASN A 27 -16.70 -0.51 15.43
C ASN A 27 -16.04 -1.37 16.53
N SER A 28 -15.35 -2.46 16.16
CA SER A 28 -14.60 -3.30 17.10
C SER A 28 -13.14 -2.86 17.19
N LYS A 29 -12.63 -2.75 18.43
CA LYS A 29 -11.21 -2.47 18.69
C LYS A 29 -10.29 -3.55 18.11
N GLU A 30 -10.73 -4.81 18.12
CA GLU A 30 -9.96 -5.93 17.56
C GLU A 30 -9.82 -5.81 16.05
N ASN A 31 -10.91 -5.47 15.36
CA ASN A 31 -10.92 -5.26 13.91
C ASN A 31 -10.05 -4.07 13.50
N ILE A 32 -10.03 -3.02 14.31
CA ILE A 32 -9.15 -1.86 14.10
C ILE A 32 -7.68 -2.28 14.20
N LEU A 33 -7.31 -3.03 15.24
CA LEU A 33 -5.93 -3.54 15.40
C LEU A 33 -5.53 -4.46 14.24
N TYR A 34 -6.43 -5.36 13.85
CA TYR A 34 -6.22 -6.24 12.70
C TYR A 34 -6.03 -5.44 11.40
N PHE A 35 -6.89 -4.45 11.14
CA PHE A 35 -6.75 -3.56 9.99
C PHE A 35 -5.39 -2.85 9.98
N PHE A 36 -4.94 -2.28 11.11
CA PHE A 36 -3.64 -1.61 11.16
C PHE A 36 -2.49 -2.56 10.84
N LYS A 37 -2.55 -3.80 11.31
CA LYS A 37 -1.54 -4.83 11.01
C LYS A 37 -1.53 -5.17 9.51
N GLU A 38 -2.69 -5.43 8.92
CA GLU A 38 -2.78 -5.77 7.49
C GLU A 38 -2.42 -4.59 6.59
N TYR A 39 -2.90 -3.38 6.91
CA TYR A 39 -2.59 -2.18 6.15
C TYR A 39 -1.10 -1.83 6.21
N SER A 40 -0.46 -1.88 7.38
CA SER A 40 0.98 -1.65 7.50
C SER A 40 1.81 -2.71 6.76
N THR A 41 1.37 -3.97 6.81
CA THR A 41 2.00 -5.07 6.04
C THR A 41 1.89 -4.83 4.54
N TRP A 42 0.73 -4.39 4.05
CA TRP A 42 0.51 -4.06 2.65
C TRP A 42 1.38 -2.89 2.19
N ILE A 43 1.47 -1.80 2.97
CA ILE A 43 2.34 -0.67 2.68
C ILE A 43 3.82 -1.09 2.62
N ASN A 44 4.26 -1.95 3.54
CA ASN A 44 5.64 -2.45 3.52
C ASN A 44 5.93 -3.27 2.25
N LYS A 45 5.00 -4.13 1.83
CA LYS A 45 5.10 -4.86 0.55
C LYS A 45 5.15 -3.90 -0.65
N LEU A 46 4.30 -2.89 -0.67
CA LEU A 46 4.29 -1.87 -1.72
C LEU A 46 5.66 -1.17 -1.84
N PHE A 47 6.23 -0.76 -0.71
CA PHE A 47 7.52 -0.08 -0.67
C PHE A 47 8.66 -0.99 -1.13
N ASN A 48 8.67 -2.25 -0.69
CA ASN A 48 9.67 -3.23 -1.13
C ASN A 48 9.55 -3.53 -2.63
N ASN A 49 8.35 -3.71 -3.16
CA ASN A 49 8.13 -3.91 -4.59
C ASN A 49 8.56 -2.69 -5.39
N THR A 50 8.26 -1.47 -4.91
CA THR A 50 8.69 -0.23 -5.56
C THR A 50 10.22 -0.15 -5.62
N LYS A 51 10.92 -0.46 -4.52
CA LYS A 51 12.40 -0.52 -4.51
C LYS A 51 12.93 -1.50 -5.55
N VAL A 52 12.33 -2.68 -5.66
CA VAL A 52 12.72 -3.70 -6.64
C VAL A 52 12.54 -3.18 -8.06
N VAL A 53 11.38 -2.62 -8.38
CA VAL A 53 11.08 -2.07 -9.71
C VAL A 53 12.04 -0.92 -10.07
N VAL A 54 12.23 0.04 -9.15
CA VAL A 54 13.16 1.15 -9.36
C VAL A 54 14.59 0.63 -9.52
N GLY A 55 14.99 -0.37 -8.73
CA GLY A 55 16.28 -1.03 -8.86
C GLY A 55 16.49 -1.69 -10.23
N TYR A 56 15.45 -2.32 -10.78
CA TYR A 56 15.49 -2.85 -12.15
C TYR A 56 15.61 -1.76 -13.20
N VAL A 57 14.85 -0.67 -13.08
CA VAL A 57 14.89 0.46 -14.03
C VAL A 57 16.27 1.13 -14.02
N ILE A 58 16.84 1.37 -12.85
CA ILE A 58 18.19 1.96 -12.71
C ILE A 58 19.25 1.03 -13.33
N LYS A 59 19.15 -0.28 -13.09
CA LYS A 59 20.06 -1.28 -13.69
C LYS A 59 19.90 -1.38 -15.20
N MET A 60 18.68 -1.22 -15.73
CA MET A 60 18.42 -1.17 -17.18
C MET A 60 19.11 0.02 -17.84
N TYR A 61 19.15 1.19 -17.17
CA TYR A 61 19.85 2.37 -17.70
C TYR A 61 21.38 2.20 -17.73
N TRP A 62 21.91 1.23 -16.98
CA TRP A 62 23.35 0.92 -16.88
C TRP A 62 23.81 -0.23 -17.79
N LEU A 63 22.90 -0.89 -18.51
CA LEU A 63 23.27 -1.80 -19.59
C LEU A 63 23.50 -0.95 -20.86
N PRO A 64 24.70 -1.00 -21.48
CA PRO A 64 25.01 -0.22 -22.68
C PRO A 64 24.14 -0.58 -23.87
#